data_AF-A0A1H7W379-F1
#
_entry.id   AF-A0A1H7W379-F1
#
_cell.length_a   1.000
_cell.length_b   1.000
_cell.length_c   1.000
_cell.angle_alpha   90.00
_cell.angle_beta   90.00
_cell.angle_gamma   90.00
#
_symmetry.space_group_name_H-M   'P 1'
#
loop_
_entity.id
_entity.type
_entity.pdbx_description
1 polymer ?
#
loop_
_entity_poly.entity_id
_entity_poly.type
_entity_poly.pdbx_seq_one_letter_code
_entity_poly.pdbx_strand_id
1 'polypeptide(L)'
;MKTITLVFGAVYGMLSVILGAFGAHALKKILSVERLESFETGVRYQMYAAFFLLIVGYMLKFDTSSQKWISILMIAGTMLFSFSIYGLSMQDYFGINLKFLGPITPLGGLLMIVSWALLIFYVAKNRI
;
A
#
# COMPACT_ATOMS: atom_id res chain seq x y z
N MET A 1 17.67 -4.52 -6.12
CA MET A 1 16.49 -3.74 -5.68
C MET A 1 15.40 -3.75 -6.74
N LYS A 2 15.69 -3.45 -8.01
CA LYS A 2 14.73 -3.47 -9.12
C LYS A 2 13.76 -4.66 -9.14
N THR A 3 14.27 -5.89 -9.17
CA THR A 3 13.43 -7.11 -9.22
C THR A 3 12.48 -7.19 -8.03
N ILE A 4 12.95 -6.90 -6.81
CA ILE A 4 12.11 -6.89 -5.61
C ILE A 4 11.00 -5.83 -5.75
N THR A 5 11.35 -4.61 -6.16
CA THR A 5 10.37 -3.53 -6.37
C THR A 5 9.27 -3.96 -7.36
N LEU A 6 9.66 -4.54 -8.50
CA LEU A 6 8.71 -5.00 -9.52
C LEU A 6 7.84 -6.16 -9.03
N VAL A 7 8.43 -7.12 -8.31
CA VAL A 7 7.69 -8.25 -7.73
C VAL A 7 6.66 -7.75 -6.72
N PHE A 8 7.03 -6.86 -5.80
CA PHE A 8 6.08 -6.28 -4.85
C PHE A 8 5.00 -5.46 -5.54
N GLY A 9 5.35 -4.68 -6.58
CA GLY A 9 4.37 -3.97 -7.40
C GLY A 9 3.34 -4.91 -8.02
N ALA A 10 3.78 -6.00 -8.64
CA ALA A 10 2.91 -7.01 -9.22
C ALA A 10 2.05 -7.73 -8.17
N VAL A 11 2.65 -8.13 -7.04
CA VAL A 11 1.94 -8.79 -5.93
C VAL A 11 0.88 -7.87 -5.34
N TYR A 12 1.20 -6.61 -5.09
CA TYR A 12 0.22 -5.64 -4.59
C TYR A 12 -0.91 -5.42 -5.58
N GLY A 13 -0.61 -5.30 -6.88
CA GLY A 13 -1.65 -5.17 -7.91
C GLY A 13 -2.58 -6.37 -7.94
N MET A 14 -2.02 -7.59 -7.97
CA MET A 14 -2.78 -8.84 -7.94
C MET A 14 -3.68 -8.93 -6.70
N LEU A 15 -3.12 -8.68 -5.50
CA LEU A 15 -3.88 -8.74 -4.26
C LEU A 15 -4.96 -7.66 -4.19
N SER A 16 -4.70 -6.45 -4.68
CA SER A 16 -5.73 -5.41 -4.76
C SER A 16 -6.90 -5.81 -5.66
N VAL A 17 -6.66 -6.48 -6.80
CA VAL A 17 -7.75 -7.00 -7.65
C VAL A 17 -8.55 -8.06 -6.92
N ILE A 18 -7.87 -9.02 -6.29
CA ILE A 18 -8.51 -10.11 -5.53
C ILE A 18 -9.38 -9.52 -4.40
N LEU A 19 -8.77 -8.70 -3.53
CA LEU A 19 -9.44 -8.11 -2.38
C LEU A 19 -10.56 -7.15 -2.80
N GLY A 20 -10.36 -6.36 -3.87
CA GLY A 20 -11.40 -5.50 -4.42
C GLY A 20 -12.61 -6.28 -4.93
N ALA A 21 -12.39 -7.41 -5.62
CA ALA A 21 -13.47 -8.29 -6.07
C ALA A 21 -14.24 -8.90 -4.88
N PHE A 22 -13.52 -9.35 -3.83
CA PHE A 22 -14.13 -9.80 -2.58
C PHE A 22 -14.93 -8.68 -1.90
N GLY A 23 -14.39 -7.47 -1.84
CA GLY A 23 -15.07 -6.27 -1.34
C GLY A 23 -16.44 -6.07 -1.99
N ALA A 24 -16.44 -5.98 -3.31
CA ALA A 24 -17.64 -5.65 -4.09
C ALA A 24 -18.73 -6.75 -4.08
N HIS A 25 -18.35 -8.03 -4.02
CA HIS A 25 -19.29 -9.14 -4.21
C HIS A 25 -19.62 -9.92 -2.93
N ALA A 26 -18.63 -10.11 -2.06
CA ALA A 26 -18.76 -10.92 -0.85
C ALA A 26 -18.88 -10.06 0.41
N LEU A 27 -17.94 -9.14 0.63
CA LEU A 27 -17.83 -8.40 1.90
C LEU A 27 -18.96 -7.39 2.09
N LYS A 28 -19.52 -6.83 1.00
CA LYS A 28 -20.68 -5.93 1.04
C LYS A 28 -21.91 -6.51 1.74
N LYS A 29 -22.04 -7.84 1.82
CA LYS A 29 -23.16 -8.51 2.48
C LYS A 29 -22.96 -8.72 3.99
N ILE A 30 -21.72 -8.55 4.48
CA ILE A 30 -21.34 -8.91 5.86
C ILE A 30 -20.75 -7.73 6.64
N LEU A 31 -20.17 -6.74 5.96
CA LEU A 31 -19.60 -5.54 6.59
C LEU A 31 -20.61 -4.40 6.62
N SER A 32 -20.53 -3.55 7.64
CA SER A 32 -21.23 -2.26 7.61
C SER A 32 -20.70 -1.39 6.47
N VAL A 33 -21.47 -0.37 6.08
CA VAL A 33 -21.08 0.55 5.00
C VAL A 33 -19.73 1.20 5.31
N GLU A 34 -19.53 1.67 6.55
CA GLU A 34 -18.30 2.34 6.99
C GLU A 34 -17.10 1.38 6.98
N ARG A 35 -17.30 0.12 7.37
CA ARG A 35 -16.25 -0.91 7.36
C ARG A 35 -15.86 -1.30 5.94
N LEU A 36 -16.83 -1.39 5.04
CA LEU A 36 -16.62 -1.67 3.63
C LEU A 36 -15.88 -0.51 2.95
N GLU A 37 -16.29 0.73 3.17
CA GLU A 37 -15.61 1.92 2.65
C GLU A 37 -14.16 2.01 3.14
N SER A 38 -13.92 1.69 4.41
CA SER A 38 -12.57 1.59 4.96
C SER A 38 -11.77 0.48 4.27
N PHE A 39 -12.35 -0.70 4.09
CA PHE A 39 -11.70 -1.81 3.39
C PHE A 39 -11.32 -1.43 1.95
N GLU A 40 -12.24 -0.81 1.22
CA GLU A 40 -12.02 -0.31 -0.14
C GLU A 40 -10.95 0.78 -0.20
N THR A 41 -10.80 1.59 0.85
CA THR A 41 -9.69 2.54 0.98
C THR A 41 -8.36 1.81 1.05
N GLY A 42 -8.25 0.74 1.84
CA GLY A 42 -7.06 -0.11 1.87
C GLY A 42 -6.71 -0.67 0.50
N VAL A 43 -7.72 -1.20 -0.23
CA VAL A 43 -7.56 -1.79 -1.58
C VAL A 43 -7.04 -0.75 -2.57
N ARG A 44 -7.62 0.45 -2.53
CA ARG A 44 -7.27 1.56 -3.41
C ARG A 44 -5.82 2.01 -3.23
N TYR A 45 -5.40 2.23 -1.98
CA TYR A 45 -4.02 2.64 -1.69
C TYR A 45 -3.01 1.54 -2.00
N GLN A 46 -3.37 0.26 -1.84
CA GLN A 46 -2.53 -0.86 -2.25
C GLN A 46 -2.36 -0.89 -3.79
N MET A 47 -3.41 -0.59 -4.56
CA MET A 47 -3.32 -0.52 -6.02
C MET A 47 -2.48 0.68 -6.48
N TYR A 48 -2.62 1.84 -5.83
CA TYR A 48 -1.79 3.00 -6.12
C TYR A 48 -0.31 2.72 -5.85
N ALA A 49 -0.01 2.03 -4.75
CA ALA A 49 1.35 1.60 -4.45
C ALA A 49 1.88 0.56 -5.44
N ALA A 50 1.03 -0.34 -5.95
CA ALA A 50 1.38 -1.28 -7.00
C ALA A 50 1.89 -0.54 -8.25
N PHE A 51 1.10 0.42 -8.75
CA PHE A 51 1.50 1.23 -9.91
C PHE A 51 2.74 2.06 -9.62
N PHE A 52 2.82 2.69 -8.45
CA PHE A 52 4.02 3.41 -8.04
C PHE A 52 5.27 2.51 -8.13
N LEU A 53 5.22 1.32 -7.54
CA LEU A 53 6.36 0.38 -7.52
C LEU A 53 6.72 -0.10 -8.91
N LEU A 54 5.74 -0.40 -9.76
CA LEU A 54 6.00 -0.78 -11.15
C LEU A 54 6.69 0.35 -11.91
N ILE A 55 6.19 1.59 -11.80
CA ILE A 55 6.76 2.76 -12.45
C ILE A 55 8.20 3.02 -11.96
N VAL A 56 8.43 3.13 -10.65
CA VAL A 56 9.77 3.41 -10.12
C VAL A 56 10.73 2.23 -10.33
N GLY A 57 10.23 1.00 -10.40
CA GLY A 57 11.01 -0.19 -10.72
C GLY A 57 11.61 -0.15 -12.13
N TYR A 58 10.91 0.43 -13.10
CA TYR A 58 11.42 0.65 -14.45
C TYR A 58 12.19 1.96 -14.60
N MET A 59 11.80 3.02 -13.88
CA MET A 59 12.41 4.35 -13.97
C MET A 59 13.76 4.44 -13.26
N LEU A 60 13.92 3.83 -12.09
CA LEU A 60 15.12 3.94 -11.26
C LEU A 60 16.15 2.85 -11.58
N LYS A 61 17.43 3.23 -11.55
CA LYS A 61 18.56 2.29 -11.67
C LYS A 61 18.87 1.57 -10.35
N PHE A 62 18.52 2.19 -9.22
CA PHE A 62 18.79 1.73 -7.85
C PHE A 62 20.27 1.71 -7.43
N ASP A 63 21.06 2.61 -8.00
CA ASP A 63 22.51 2.72 -7.71
C ASP A 63 22.78 3.42 -6.37
N THR A 64 21.87 4.29 -5.92
CA THR A 64 22.04 5.05 -4.67
C THR A 64 21.11 4.56 -3.57
N SER A 65 21.51 4.77 -2.31
CA SER A 65 20.68 4.43 -1.15
C SER A 65 19.34 5.16 -1.16
N SER A 66 19.30 6.42 -1.58
CA SER A 66 18.06 7.20 -1.70
C SER A 66 17.06 6.54 -2.67
N GLN A 67 17.52 6.06 -3.83
CA GLN A 67 16.66 5.34 -4.79
C GLN A 67 16.10 4.04 -4.20
N LYS A 68 16.91 3.30 -3.43
CA LYS A 68 16.45 2.08 -2.74
C LYS A 68 15.40 2.38 -1.69
N TRP A 69 15.60 3.44 -0.90
CA TRP A 69 14.67 3.87 0.14
C TRP A 69 13.29 4.28 -0.40
N ILE A 70 13.21 4.85 -1.61
CA ILE A 70 11.91 5.10 -2.28
C ILE A 70 11.08 3.81 -2.34
N SER A 71 11.64 2.72 -2.86
CA SER A 71 10.90 1.46 -2.95
C SER A 71 10.63 0.82 -1.58
N ILE A 72 11.62 0.81 -0.68
CA ILE A 72 11.48 0.18 0.64
C ILE A 72 10.36 0.86 1.45
N LEU A 73 10.33 2.19 1.47
CA LEU A 73 9.33 2.96 2.20
C LEU A 73 7.93 2.78 1.62
N MET A 74 7.78 2.75 0.29
CA MET A 74 6.48 2.44 -0.31
C MET A 74 6.04 1.01 0.02
N ILE A 75 6.91 0.01 -0.11
CA ILE A 75 6.58 -1.39 0.22
C ILE A 75 6.13 -1.52 1.67
N ALA A 76 6.95 -1.06 2.62
CA ALA A 76 6.66 -1.14 4.04
C ALA A 76 5.44 -0.28 4.41
N GLY A 77 5.35 0.93 3.86
CA GLY A 77 4.24 1.85 4.10
C GLY A 77 2.90 1.27 3.66
N THR A 78 2.81 0.69 2.47
CA THR A 78 1.60 0.01 1.99
C THR A 78 1.25 -1.22 2.81
N MET A 79 2.26 -2.01 3.21
CA MET A 79 2.02 -3.16 4.08
C MET A 79 1.38 -2.71 5.40
N LEU A 80 1.96 -1.71 6.06
CA LEU A 80 1.45 -1.19 7.31
C LEU A 80 0.13 -0.43 7.16
N PHE A 81 -0.11 0.27 6.06
CA PHE A 81 -1.30 1.09 5.84
C PHE A 81 -2.50 0.26 5.39
N SER A 82 -2.37 -0.49 4.29
CA SER A 82 -3.51 -1.19 3.69
C SER A 82 -3.88 -2.44 4.48
N PHE A 83 -2.90 -3.22 4.96
CA PHE A 83 -3.21 -4.47 5.66
C PHE A 83 -3.70 -4.23 7.10
N SER A 84 -3.31 -3.13 7.75
CA SER A 84 -3.91 -2.74 9.02
C SER A 84 -5.39 -2.37 8.84
N ILE A 85 -5.73 -1.65 7.78
CA ILE A 85 -7.10 -1.30 7.41
C ILE A 85 -7.93 -2.57 7.15
N TYR A 86 -7.40 -3.55 6.40
CA TYR A 86 -8.10 -4.82 6.19
C TYR A 86 -8.41 -5.54 7.51
N GLY A 87 -7.43 -5.60 8.41
CA GLY A 87 -7.61 -6.17 9.74
C GLY A 87 -8.70 -5.44 10.53
N LEU A 88 -8.63 -4.10 10.60
CA LEU A 88 -9.61 -3.28 11.30
C LEU A 88 -11.02 -3.37 10.70
N SER A 89 -11.13 -3.49 9.38
CA SER A 89 -12.42 -3.63 8.69
C SER A 89 -13.08 -4.98 8.97
N MET A 90 -12.28 -6.04 9.15
CA MET A 90 -12.76 -7.41 9.34
C MET A 90 -12.80 -7.85 10.82
N GLN A 91 -12.36 -7.00 11.75
CA GLN A 91 -12.19 -7.37 13.16
C GLN A 91 -13.50 -7.87 13.81
N ASP A 92 -14.62 -7.25 13.44
CA ASP A 92 -15.96 -7.58 13.96
C ASP A 92 -16.43 -8.93 13.39
N TYR A 93 -16.10 -9.21 12.12
CA TYR A 93 -16.38 -10.51 11.47
C TYR A 93 -15.55 -11.66 12.08
N PHE A 94 -14.28 -11.40 12.40
CA PHE A 94 -13.41 -12.41 13.04
C PHE A 94 -13.66 -12.57 14.55
N GLY A 95 -14.42 -11.66 15.18
CA GLY A 95 -14.62 -11.65 16.62
C GLY A 95 -13.35 -11.35 17.42
N ILE A 96 -12.35 -10.70 16.81
CA ILE A 96 -11.06 -10.38 17.42
C ILE A 96 -10.93 -8.86 17.53
N ASN A 97 -10.49 -8.35 18.68
CA ASN A 97 -10.22 -6.92 18.84
C ASN A 97 -8.86 -6.54 18.24
N LEU A 98 -8.88 -5.89 17.07
CA LEU A 98 -7.68 -5.47 16.34
C LEU A 98 -7.42 -3.95 16.42
N LYS A 99 -8.00 -3.25 17.41
CA LYS A 99 -7.85 -1.79 17.56
C LYS A 99 -6.39 -1.31 17.66
N PHE A 100 -5.46 -2.17 18.08
CA PHE A 100 -4.01 -1.85 18.09
C PHE A 100 -3.44 -1.58 16.69
N LEU A 101 -4.12 -2.03 15.63
CA LEU A 101 -3.79 -1.69 14.24
C LEU A 101 -4.10 -0.23 13.89
N GLY A 102 -4.96 0.45 14.66
CA GLY A 102 -5.37 1.84 14.43
C GLY A 102 -4.18 2.80 14.31
N PRO A 103 -3.26 2.83 15.28
CA PRO A 103 -2.02 3.63 15.20
C PRO A 103 -1.01 3.15 14.15
N ILE A 104 -1.10 1.91 13.66
CA ILE A 104 -0.19 1.39 12.63
C ILE A 104 -0.52 1.98 11.25
N THR A 105 -1.79 2.20 10.96
CA THR A 105 -2.25 2.83 9.71
C THR A 105 -1.56 4.17 9.43
N PRO A 106 -1.61 5.19 10.31
CA PRO A 106 -0.97 6.48 10.04
C PRO A 106 0.56 6.38 9.93
N LEU A 107 1.20 5.43 10.62
CA LEU A 107 2.63 5.17 10.45
C LEU A 107 2.92 4.66 9.02
N GLY A 108 2.11 3.73 8.51
CA GLY A 108 2.20 3.30 7.11
C GLY A 108 2.02 4.44 6.13
N GLY A 109 1.03 5.31 6.37
CA GLY A 109 0.78 6.51 5.57
C GLY A 109 1.96 7.48 5.57
N LEU A 110 2.60 7.69 6.73
CA LEU A 110 3.81 8.51 6.84
C LEU A 110 4.95 7.96 5.98
N LEU A 111 5.20 6.64 6.02
CA LEU A 111 6.24 6.02 5.17
C LEU A 111 5.93 6.21 3.68
N MET A 112 4.67 6.07 3.28
CA MET A 112 4.25 6.33 1.90
C MET A 112 4.49 7.79 1.50
N ILE A 113 4.17 8.76 2.37
CA ILE A 113 4.44 10.18 2.14
C ILE A 113 5.95 10.44 1.97
N VAL A 114 6.79 9.88 2.84
CA VAL A 114 8.25 10.04 2.74
C VAL A 114 8.77 9.42 1.44
N SER A 115 8.24 8.27 1.02
CA SER A 115 8.58 7.68 -0.28
C SER A 115 8.28 8.63 -1.45
N TRP A 116 7.10 9.25 -1.47
CA TRP A 116 6.74 10.24 -2.49
C TRP A 116 7.65 11.46 -2.44
N ALA A 117 7.96 11.98 -1.25
CA ALA A 117 8.87 13.12 -1.08
C ALA A 117 10.28 12.81 -1.62
N LEU A 118 10.81 11.61 -1.35
CA LEU A 118 12.10 11.17 -1.90
C LEU A 118 12.06 11.03 -3.42
N LEU A 119 10.96 10.53 -3.99
CA LEU A 119 10.77 10.48 -5.44
C LEU A 119 10.75 11.88 -6.06
N ILE A 120 10.01 12.81 -5.46
CA ILE A 120 9.97 14.23 -5.89
C ILE A 120 11.37 14.81 -5.88
N PHE A 121 12.11 14.65 -4.78
CA PHE A 121 13.49 15.15 -4.67
C PHE A 121 14.42 14.52 -5.72
N TYR A 122 14.30 13.21 -5.96
CA TYR A 122 15.07 12.52 -6.98
C TYR A 122 14.79 13.10 -8.38
N VAL A 123 13.53 13.23 -8.77
CA VAL A 123 13.14 13.74 -10.10
C VAL A 123 13.56 15.20 -10.26
N ALA A 124 13.32 16.05 -9.26
CA ALA A 124 13.68 17.46 -9.29
C ALA A 124 15.21 17.66 -9.41
N LYS A 125 16.01 16.84 -8.72
CA LYS A 125 17.47 16.91 -8.78
C LYS A 125 18.04 16.39 -10.10
N ASN A 126 17.47 15.31 -10.64
CA ASN A 126 18.03 14.63 -11.81
C ASN A 126 17.48 15.16 -13.14
N ARG A 127 16.61 16.19 -13.12
CA ARG A 127 15.96 16.81 -14.29
C ARG A 127 15.82 15.81 -15.44
N ILE A 128 14.96 14.81 -15.22
CA ILE A 128 14.56 13.88 -16.30
C ILE A 128 14.02 14.71 -17.48
#